data_AF-A0A3D4FT19-F1
#
_entry.id   AF-A0A3D4FT19-F1
#
_cell.length_a   1.000
_cell.length_b   1.000
_cell.length_c   1.000
_cell.angle_alpha   90.00
_cell.angle_beta   90.00
_cell.angle_gamma   90.00
#
_symmetry.space_group_name_H-M   'P 1'
#
loop_
_entity.id
_entity.type
_entity.pdbx_description
1 polymer ?
#
loop_
_entity_poly.entity_id
_entity_poly.type
_entity_poly.pdbx_seq_one_letter_code
_entity_poly.pdbx_strand_id
1 'polypeptide(L)'
;MFQKDGTYVQELFVAKDTLGAGSAWDIAFSRDADQKYIYLADGVNEKVYIIDRKEMEVLSSFGDGGRQPGQFYGAHSIMTDSHGNIYVTETFEGKRLQKFVYKGEGAIRAPDQGVVWPAN
;
A
#
# COMPACT_ATOMS: atom_id res chain seq x y z
N MET A 1 -13.91 1.14 -8.42
CA MET A 1 -14.18 2.59 -8.40
C MET A 1 -15.61 2.83 -8.83
N PHE A 2 -16.32 3.69 -8.09
CA PHE A 2 -17.68 4.08 -8.38
C PHE A 2 -17.76 5.60 -8.47
N GLN A 3 -18.69 6.11 -9.27
CA GLN A 3 -19.14 7.50 -9.17
C GLN A 3 -19.89 7.70 -7.85
N LYS A 4 -20.10 8.96 -7.45
CA LYS A 4 -20.81 9.29 -6.19
C LYS A 4 -22.26 8.79 -6.16
N ASP A 5 -22.86 8.58 -7.32
CA ASP A 5 -24.20 8.01 -7.47
C ASP A 5 -24.22 6.47 -7.42
N GLY A 6 -23.07 5.82 -7.25
CA GLY A 6 -22.93 4.37 -7.20
C GLY A 6 -22.71 3.71 -8.56
N THR A 7 -22.58 4.46 -9.65
CA THR A 7 -22.27 3.91 -10.98
C THR A 7 -20.87 3.30 -10.98
N TYR A 8 -20.75 2.03 -11.36
CA TYR A 8 -19.45 1.36 -11.52
C TYR A 8 -18.62 2.03 -12.63
N VAL A 9 -17.34 2.23 -12.37
CA VAL A 9 -16.39 2.77 -13.35
C VAL A 9 -15.40 1.70 -13.80
N GLN A 10 -14.62 1.17 -12.86
CA GLN A 10 -13.55 0.19 -13.13
C GLN A 10 -13.09 -0.50 -11.85
N GLU A 11 -12.45 -1.65 -11.96
CA GLU A 11 -11.76 -2.37 -10.89
C GLU A 11 -10.37 -2.82 -11.33
N LEU A 12 -9.51 -3.12 -10.35
CA LEU A 12 -8.21 -3.75 -10.53
C LEU A 12 -8.13 -4.94 -9.56
N PHE A 13 -7.62 -6.06 -10.04
CA PHE A 13 -7.33 -7.22 -9.23
C PHE A 13 -5.84 -7.25 -8.89
N VAL A 14 -5.50 -7.25 -7.61
CA VAL A 14 -4.12 -7.33 -7.11
C VAL A 14 -3.91 -8.69 -6.45
N ALA A 15 -2.82 -9.39 -6.81
CA ALA A 15 -2.44 -10.69 -6.25
C ALA A 15 -3.60 -11.72 -6.22
N LYS A 16 -4.12 -12.06 -7.40
CA LYS A 16 -5.30 -12.94 -7.60
C LYS A 16 -5.17 -14.33 -6.95
N ASP A 17 -3.95 -14.81 -6.81
CA ASP A 17 -3.66 -16.14 -6.26
C ASP A 17 -3.52 -16.13 -4.72
N THR A 18 -3.73 -14.98 -4.08
CA THR A 18 -3.71 -14.84 -2.62
C THR A 18 -4.86 -15.62 -2.00
N LEU A 19 -4.52 -16.55 -1.10
CA LEU A 19 -5.49 -17.38 -0.39
C LEU A 19 -6.00 -16.69 0.88
N GLY A 20 -6.85 -17.39 1.64
CA GLY A 20 -7.30 -16.92 2.95
C GLY A 20 -8.16 -15.66 2.86
N ALA A 21 -7.75 -14.60 3.55
CA ALA A 21 -8.48 -13.34 3.60
C ALA A 21 -8.33 -12.46 2.33
N GLY A 22 -7.52 -12.91 1.35
CA GLY A 22 -7.24 -12.14 0.14
C GLY A 22 -6.30 -10.94 0.40
N SER A 23 -6.01 -10.19 -0.66
CA SER A 23 -4.96 -9.17 -0.70
C SER A 23 -5.43 -7.74 -0.37
N ALA A 24 -6.72 -7.44 -0.53
CA ALA A 24 -7.22 -6.08 -0.46
C ALA A 24 -7.87 -5.78 0.91
N TRP A 25 -7.07 -5.42 1.93
CA TRP A 25 -7.59 -5.19 3.29
C TRP A 25 -7.99 -3.74 3.54
N ASP A 26 -7.16 -2.77 3.13
CA ASP A 26 -7.47 -1.34 3.22
C ASP A 26 -6.73 -0.53 2.15
N ILE A 27 -7.24 0.66 1.83
CA ILE A 27 -6.63 1.58 0.86
C ILE A 27 -6.47 3.00 1.41
N ALA A 28 -5.41 3.67 0.98
CA ALA A 28 -5.21 5.10 1.13
C ALA A 28 -4.92 5.74 -0.21
N PHE A 29 -5.08 7.05 -0.29
CA PHE A 29 -4.73 7.83 -1.49
C PHE A 29 -3.50 8.70 -1.22
N SER A 30 -2.73 8.96 -2.28
CA SER A 30 -1.72 10.02 -2.26
C SER A 30 -2.34 11.38 -2.00
N ARG A 31 -1.49 12.31 -1.56
CA ARG A 31 -1.91 13.61 -1.00
C ARG A 31 -1.73 14.78 -1.94
N ASP A 32 -1.19 14.51 -3.12
CA ASP A 32 -1.28 15.43 -4.24
C ASP A 32 -2.76 15.67 -4.62
N ALA A 33 -3.02 16.80 -5.27
CA ALA A 33 -4.37 17.25 -5.59
C ALA A 33 -5.17 16.27 -6.46
N ASP A 34 -4.47 15.48 -7.30
CA ASP A 34 -5.09 14.54 -8.22
C ASP A 34 -5.30 13.15 -7.60
N GLN A 35 -4.76 12.93 -6.39
CA GLN A 35 -4.71 11.61 -5.74
C GLN A 35 -4.14 10.55 -6.70
N LYS A 36 -3.02 10.87 -7.36
CA LYS A 36 -2.41 10.04 -8.40
C LYS A 36 -2.26 8.56 -8.04
N TYR A 37 -2.00 8.26 -6.77
CA TYR A 37 -1.73 6.89 -6.32
C TYR A 37 -2.76 6.37 -5.33
N ILE A 38 -3.07 5.08 -5.47
CA ILE A 38 -3.69 4.26 -4.43
C ILE A 38 -2.58 3.47 -3.74
N TYR A 39 -2.58 3.50 -2.41
CA TYR A 39 -1.77 2.62 -1.57
C TYR A 39 -2.68 1.53 -1.02
N LEU A 40 -2.40 0.27 -1.34
CA LEU A 40 -3.17 -0.89 -0.88
C LEU A 40 -2.36 -1.65 0.15
N ALA A 41 -2.93 -1.84 1.35
CA ALA A 41 -2.39 -2.73 2.37
C ALA A 41 -2.84 -4.17 2.10
N ASP A 42 -1.87 -5.05 1.92
CA ASP A 42 -2.05 -6.49 1.79
C ASP A 42 -1.42 -7.20 2.99
N GLY A 43 -2.28 -7.55 3.94
CA GLY A 43 -1.85 -8.21 5.17
C GLY A 43 -1.70 -9.72 5.07
N VAL A 44 -2.04 -10.35 3.94
CA VAL A 44 -1.72 -11.78 3.72
C VAL A 44 -0.33 -11.92 3.14
N ASN A 45 0.01 -11.09 2.15
CA ASN A 45 1.32 -11.12 1.51
C ASN A 45 2.33 -10.19 2.18
N GLU A 46 1.90 -9.41 3.18
CA GLU A 46 2.74 -8.49 3.96
C GLU A 46 3.39 -7.43 3.06
N LYS A 47 2.57 -6.84 2.19
CA LYS A 47 2.95 -5.83 1.20
C LYS A 47 2.11 -4.58 1.32
N VAL A 48 2.69 -3.47 0.86
CA VAL A 48 1.97 -2.28 0.45
C VAL A 48 2.17 -2.11 -1.06
N TYR A 49 1.09 -2.16 -1.83
CA TYR A 49 1.12 -1.90 -3.27
C TYR A 49 0.91 -0.41 -3.55
N ILE A 50 1.64 0.10 -4.53
CA ILE A 50 1.50 1.45 -5.08
C ILE A 50 0.89 1.31 -6.46
N ILE A 51 -0.29 1.88 -6.65
CA ILE A 51 -1.11 1.72 -7.85
C ILE A 51 -1.31 3.08 -8.48
N ASP A 52 -1.11 3.20 -9.79
CA ASP A 52 -1.55 4.36 -10.55
C ASP A 52 -3.08 4.39 -10.58
N ARG A 53 -3.68 5.44 -10.02
CA ARG A 53 -5.13 5.53 -9.89
C ARG A 53 -5.83 5.77 -11.24
N LYS A 54 -5.15 6.42 -12.19
CA LYS A 54 -5.75 6.79 -13.47
C LYS A 54 -5.72 5.61 -14.44
N GLU A 55 -4.56 4.98 -14.57
CA GLU A 55 -4.35 3.84 -15.47
C GLU A 55 -4.78 2.51 -14.81
N MET A 56 -4.98 2.50 -13.49
CA MET A 56 -5.37 1.32 -12.71
C MET A 56 -4.33 0.19 -12.84
N GLU A 57 -3.05 0.54 -12.76
CA GLU A 57 -1.92 -0.40 -12.84
C GLU A 57 -1.10 -0.43 -11.55
N VAL A 58 -0.65 -1.62 -11.14
CA VAL A 58 0.32 -1.74 -10.04
C VAL A 58 1.68 -1.25 -10.52
N LEU A 59 2.17 -0.17 -9.94
CA LEU A 59 3.46 0.42 -10.28
C LEU A 59 4.62 -0.27 -9.56
N SER A 60 4.44 -0.50 -8.27
CA SER A 60 5.46 -1.10 -7.40
C SER A 60 4.84 -1.60 -6.10
N SER A 61 5.64 -2.25 -5.27
CA SER A 61 5.29 -2.63 -3.91
C SER A 61 6.49 -2.54 -2.99
N PHE A 62 6.24 -2.47 -1.68
CA PHE A 62 7.26 -2.60 -0.64
C PHE A 62 6.69 -3.34 0.56
N GLY A 63 7.56 -3.81 1.45
CA GLY A 63 7.20 -4.67 2.57
C GLY A 63 7.69 -6.09 2.39
N ASP A 64 7.68 -6.85 3.48
CA ASP A 64 7.85 -8.30 3.49
C ASP A 64 7.37 -8.85 4.83
N GLY A 65 7.17 -10.16 4.95
CA GLY A 65 6.79 -10.80 6.20
C GLY A 65 7.89 -10.70 7.25
N GLY A 66 7.54 -10.28 8.47
CA GLY A 66 8.45 -10.30 9.61
C GLY A 66 8.21 -9.22 10.66
N ARG A 67 9.23 -9.00 11.50
CA ARG A 67 9.16 -8.16 12.70
C ARG A 67 10.13 -6.99 12.69
N GLN A 68 10.96 -6.87 11.67
CA GLN A 68 11.90 -5.76 11.54
C GLN A 68 11.19 -4.51 10.98
N PRO A 69 11.79 -3.31 11.10
CA PRO A 69 11.28 -2.12 10.42
C PRO A 69 11.11 -2.36 8.92
N GLY A 70 9.97 -1.93 8.37
CA GLY A 70 9.62 -2.12 6.97
C GLY A 70 9.12 -3.53 6.61
N GLN A 71 9.16 -4.49 7.54
CA GLN A 71 8.43 -5.76 7.42
C GLN A 71 7.05 -5.65 8.08
N PHE A 72 6.15 -6.62 7.86
CA PHE A 72 4.82 -6.63 8.44
C PHE A 72 4.41 -8.01 8.96
N TYR A 73 3.49 -7.99 9.92
CA TYR A 73 2.71 -9.12 10.41
C TYR A 73 1.23 -8.69 10.45
N GLY A 74 0.49 -8.98 9.39
CA GLY A 74 -0.89 -8.57 9.18
C GLY A 74 -1.02 -7.08 8.93
N ALA A 75 -0.33 -6.53 7.93
CA ALA A 75 -0.53 -5.14 7.47
C ALA A 75 -2.02 -4.89 7.17
N HIS A 76 -2.70 -4.07 7.99
CA HIS A 76 -4.15 -3.98 7.94
C HIS A 76 -4.64 -2.62 7.48
N SER A 77 -4.59 -1.62 8.35
CA SER A 77 -5.06 -0.28 7.99
C SER A 77 -3.91 0.57 7.50
N ILE A 78 -4.20 1.42 6.52
CA ILE A 78 -3.24 2.32 5.88
C ILE A 78 -3.82 3.72 5.75
N MET A 79 -2.99 4.72 6.05
CA MET A 79 -3.39 6.12 5.91
C MET A 79 -2.21 7.01 5.51
N THR A 80 -2.49 8.13 4.85
CA THR A 80 -1.50 9.15 4.48
C THR A 80 -1.66 10.41 5.31
N ASP A 81 -0.60 11.11 5.72
CA ASP A 81 -0.73 12.41 6.41
C ASP A 81 -0.63 13.59 5.43
N SER A 82 -0.78 14.83 5.89
CA SER A 82 -0.69 16.02 5.03
C SER A 82 0.69 16.24 4.40
N HIS A 83 1.73 15.55 4.87
CA HIS A 83 3.07 15.59 4.30
C HIS A 83 3.35 14.41 3.36
N GLY A 84 2.33 13.59 3.08
CA GLY A 84 2.43 12.41 2.22
C GLY A 84 3.05 11.18 2.90
N ASN A 85 3.37 11.23 4.19
CA ASN A 85 3.89 10.04 4.89
C ASN A 85 2.80 8.97 4.96
N ILE A 86 3.21 7.70 4.87
CA ILE A 86 2.30 6.56 4.98
C ILE A 86 2.42 5.98 6.39
N TYR A 87 1.29 5.65 7.00
CA TYR A 87 1.21 4.92 8.26
C TYR A 87 0.48 3.62 8.01
N VAL A 88 1.07 2.52 8.48
CA VAL A 88 0.47 1.19 8.41
C VAL A 88 0.35 0.65 9.82
N THR A 89 -0.82 0.15 10.18
CA THR A 89 -1.05 -0.55 11.45
C THR A 89 -1.23 -2.03 11.21
N GLU A 90 -0.66 -2.83 12.09
CA GLU A 90 -0.67 -4.28 11.99
C GLU A 90 -1.68 -4.91 12.95
N THR A 91 -2.43 -5.91 12.46
CA THR A 91 -3.37 -6.71 13.27
C THR A 91 -2.69 -7.97 13.84
N PHE A 92 -3.49 -8.86 14.44
CA PHE A 92 -3.04 -10.11 15.06
C PHE A 92 -1.94 -9.86 16.10
N GLU A 93 -0.80 -10.51 15.92
CA GLU A 93 0.36 -10.37 16.78
C GLU A 93 1.31 -9.26 16.32
N GLY A 94 1.06 -8.58 15.19
CA GLY A 94 1.90 -7.49 14.70
C GLY A 94 1.98 -6.32 15.68
N LYS A 95 0.83 -5.92 16.25
CA LYS A 95 0.70 -5.06 17.46
C LYS A 95 1.55 -3.78 17.41
N ARG A 96 1.72 -3.22 16.22
CA ARG A 96 2.52 -2.00 16.03
C ARG A 96 1.95 -1.13 14.91
N LEU A 97 2.43 0.11 14.91
CA LEU A 97 2.26 1.08 13.85
C LEU A 97 3.63 1.40 13.28
N GLN A 98 3.73 1.51 11.96
CA GLN A 98 4.94 1.95 11.26
C GLN A 98 4.66 3.18 10.42
N LYS A 99 5.58 4.14 10.45
CA LYS A 99 5.56 5.37 9.64
C LYS A 99 6.64 5.29 8.56
N PHE A 100 6.25 5.44 7.31
CA PHE A 100 7.13 5.56 6.15
C PHE A 100 7.20 7.02 5.73
N VAL A 101 8.41 7.57 5.77
CA VAL A 101 8.64 8.99 5.47
C VAL A 101 8.60 9.19 3.96
N TYR A 102 7.76 10.11 3.51
CA TYR A 102 7.71 10.49 2.10
C TYR A 102 8.96 11.28 1.73
N LYS A 103 9.63 10.86 0.65
CA LYS A 103 10.87 11.45 0.14
C LYS A 103 10.70 12.13 -1.22
N GLY A 104 9.47 12.25 -1.72
CA GLY A 104 9.16 12.70 -3.08
C GLY A 104 8.91 11.54 -4.04
N GLU A 105 8.38 11.87 -5.21
CA GLU A 105 8.26 10.94 -6.33
C GLU A 105 9.67 10.62 -6.88
N GLY A 106 9.88 9.35 -7.25
CA GLY A 106 11.15 8.88 -7.78
C GLY A 106 10.95 7.76 -8.80
N ALA A 107 12.02 7.38 -9.49
CA ALA A 107 11.96 6.29 -10.45
C ALA A 107 11.61 4.96 -9.77
N ILE A 108 10.72 4.18 -10.39
CA ILE A 108 10.40 2.81 -9.98
C ILE A 108 11.63 1.95 -10.28
N ARG A 109 12.24 1.38 -9.23
CA ARG A 109 13.47 0.58 -9.36
C ARG A 109 13.20 -0.91 -9.57
N ALA A 110 12.04 -1.38 -9.09
CA ALA A 110 11.59 -2.76 -9.22
C ALA A 110 10.07 -2.86 -9.02
N PRO A 111 9.41 -3.90 -9.58
CA PRO A 111 8.02 -4.22 -9.28
C PRO A 111 7.77 -4.50 -7.79
N ASP A 112 8.76 -5.09 -7.11
CA ASP A 112 8.80 -5.30 -5.67
C ASP A 112 10.12 -4.76 -5.14
N GLN A 113 10.06 -3.78 -4.24
CA GLN A 113 11.22 -3.15 -3.61
C GLN A 113 11.68 -3.89 -2.35
N GLY A 114 10.92 -4.90 -1.90
CA GLY A 114 11.14 -5.58 -0.64
C GLY A 114 11.04 -4.64 0.56
N VAL A 115 11.84 -4.91 1.59
CA VAL A 115 11.90 -4.07 2.78
C VAL A 115 12.68 -2.78 2.47
N VAL A 116 12.00 -1.64 2.57
CA VAL A 116 12.59 -0.33 2.34
C VAL A 116 13.30 0.19 3.58
N TRP A 117 14.63 0.22 3.53
CA TRP A 117 15.48 0.75 4.58
C TRP A 117 15.95 2.17 4.28
N PRO A 118 16.18 3.01 5.30
CA PRO A 118 16.95 4.23 5.12
C PRO A 118 18.31 3.88 4.49
N ALA A 119 18.67 4.54 3.40
CA ALA A 119 20.05 4.48 2.93
C ALA A 119 20.93 5.19 3.98
N ASN A 120 22.04 4.55 4.37
CA ASN A 120 23.07 5.16 5.21
C ASN A 120 23.77 6.31 4.48
#